data_AF-A0A517NDZ3-F1
#
_entry.id   AF-A0A517NDZ3-F1
#
_cell.length_a   1.000
_cell.length_b   1.000
_cell.length_c   1.000
_cell.angle_alpha   90.00
_cell.angle_beta   90.00
_cell.angle_gamma   90.00
#
_symmetry.space_group_name_H-M   'P 1'
#
loop_
_entity.id
_entity.type
_entity.pdbx_description
1 polymer ?
#
loop_
_entity_poly.entity_id
_entity_poly.type
_entity_poly.pdbx_seq_one_letter_code
_entity_poly.pdbx_strand_id
1 'polypeptide(L)'
;MRRILPLMLVCIATGPAMAQRGSLIEDLFRTIAEAQQASGRKPAPPAALPDAPPPGTPGPHGNRPNPSRPTNEQRTIARPRDPGGSASISVRSRQAAKFVETLVGFSSNVDALVADLRTAAARNAVLRGVMPDAYRIAADTRSLIGRCDGLDTLDRIVPAYSELDARWRQLSFTLRSTDALTSRSTAAIRDSDRLATEMCGQLGLQPQFDRHQLHDLMIVGSTHLQTILDDLPLSNAANSRTERISHDVRLMRGQMLREADRIETAPYEEVVTRFTEFVRGWSPVSQAVYELGDPHLSRRLDRFRECGDQTYALLWMPPPQNTQSLTASAHRLEQSLGQVLDQLTIRSMVNLPPKQQAIVMERSRRMFRSAQELESAAQRGDRRDSLGQLLGPIDQDWFSLKSIFANIPRLNPSTLSAIELELGVLRGALGVALPGDVFDPASLLQAAAAVEGASEYFLADMRRYERYLQPATYRQSTMDAAQEVYQHSKVLHQRVSHRDDLDSLQREAEHLLEAWQVLDRNIAELNRHGLSDRRAETLQRALAEVAPSVAQLAAALQQR
;
A
#
# COMPACT_ATOMS: atom_id res chain seq x y z
N MET A 1 14.30 -14.09 -53.47
CA MET A 1 13.98 -12.90 -52.65
C MET A 1 12.77 -13.20 -51.76
N ARG A 2 12.98 -13.56 -50.49
CA ARG A 2 11.92 -13.69 -49.48
C ARG A 2 12.36 -12.85 -48.27
N ARG A 3 11.58 -11.82 -47.94
CA ARG A 3 11.80 -10.94 -46.79
C ARG A 3 11.23 -11.61 -45.54
N ILE A 4 12.08 -11.80 -44.53
CA ILE A 4 11.69 -12.24 -43.18
C ILE A 4 11.47 -10.97 -42.36
N LEU A 5 10.28 -10.85 -41.78
CA LEU A 5 9.87 -9.77 -40.87
C LEU A 5 10.07 -10.28 -39.44
N PRO A 6 10.82 -9.59 -38.56
CA PRO A 6 10.91 -9.99 -37.16
C PRO A 6 9.72 -9.42 -36.39
N LEU A 7 8.95 -10.32 -35.77
CA LEU A 7 7.91 -10.02 -34.81
C LEU A 7 8.57 -9.58 -33.50
N MET A 8 8.47 -8.30 -33.14
CA MET A 8 8.84 -7.83 -31.79
C MET A 8 7.78 -8.29 -30.79
N LEU A 9 8.18 -9.16 -29.87
CA LEU A 9 7.41 -9.53 -28.69
C LEU A 9 7.64 -8.45 -27.62
N VAL A 10 6.62 -7.66 -27.31
CA VAL A 10 6.65 -6.70 -26.20
C VAL A 10 6.32 -7.48 -24.92
N CYS A 11 7.33 -7.72 -24.08
CA CYS A 11 7.13 -8.22 -22.72
C CYS A 11 6.70 -7.04 -21.83
N ILE A 12 5.41 -6.98 -21.47
CA ILE A 12 4.93 -6.10 -20.40
C ILE A 12 5.36 -6.76 -19.08
N ALA A 13 6.36 -6.20 -18.41
CA ALA A 13 6.73 -6.59 -17.05
C ALA A 13 5.75 -5.95 -16.07
N THR A 14 4.74 -6.71 -15.64
CA THR A 14 3.94 -6.38 -14.44
C THR A 14 4.80 -6.65 -13.21
N GLY A 15 5.14 -5.63 -12.44
CA GLY A 15 5.86 -5.78 -11.17
C GLY A 15 5.06 -6.62 -10.16
N PRO A 16 5.72 -7.35 -9.24
CA PRO A 16 5.03 -8.13 -8.22
C PRO A 16 4.24 -7.22 -7.29
N ALA A 17 2.92 -7.41 -7.22
CA ALA A 17 2.07 -6.78 -6.23
C ALA A 17 2.44 -7.35 -4.84
N MET A 18 3.10 -6.55 -4.01
CA MET A 18 3.44 -6.92 -2.64
C MET A 18 2.19 -6.85 -1.75
N ALA A 19 1.68 -8.01 -1.34
CA ALA A 19 0.63 -8.16 -0.34
C ALA A 19 1.17 -8.95 0.85
N GLN A 20 1.66 -8.27 1.90
CA GLN A 20 2.14 -8.94 3.14
C GLN A 20 1.87 -8.14 4.42
N ARG A 21 0.75 -8.48 5.06
CA ARG A 21 0.39 -8.65 6.51
C ARG A 21 1.02 -7.83 7.65
N GLY A 22 0.11 -7.18 8.41
CA GLY A 22 0.38 -6.52 9.70
C GLY A 22 0.13 -7.33 10.98
N SER A 23 0.70 -6.81 12.07
CA SER A 23 0.73 -7.28 13.47
C SER A 23 -0.29 -6.64 14.42
N LEU A 24 -1.27 -5.84 13.96
CA LEU A 24 -2.14 -5.02 14.83
C LEU A 24 -3.61 -5.48 14.94
N ILE A 25 -3.85 -6.79 14.82
CA ILE A 25 -5.20 -7.38 14.67
C ILE A 25 -5.61 -8.26 15.87
N GLU A 26 -4.69 -8.56 16.80
CA GLU A 26 -4.97 -9.38 17.99
C GLU A 26 -5.97 -8.71 18.95
N ASP A 27 -5.92 -7.37 19.09
CA ASP A 27 -6.90 -6.61 19.88
C ASP A 27 -8.23 -6.38 19.14
N LEU A 28 -8.21 -6.31 17.81
CA LEU A 28 -9.39 -5.92 17.02
C LEU A 28 -10.40 -7.07 16.86
N PHE A 29 -9.93 -8.31 16.74
CA PHE A 29 -10.83 -9.48 16.74
C PHE A 29 -11.36 -9.83 18.13
N ARG A 30 -10.61 -9.54 19.20
CA ARG A 30 -11.12 -9.68 20.56
C ARG A 30 -12.30 -8.74 20.83
N THR A 31 -12.17 -7.47 20.42
CA THR A 31 -13.24 -6.47 20.59
C THR A 31 -14.48 -6.75 19.71
N ILE A 32 -14.30 -7.25 18.47
CA ILE A 32 -15.44 -7.59 17.59
C ILE A 32 -16.15 -8.87 18.07
N ALA A 33 -15.42 -9.88 18.55
CA ALA A 33 -16.02 -11.09 19.12
C ALA A 33 -16.79 -10.79 20.43
N GLU A 34 -16.26 -9.91 21.28
CA GLU A 34 -16.92 -9.46 22.51
C GLU A 34 -18.16 -8.59 22.22
N ALA A 35 -18.12 -7.72 21.20
CA ALA A 35 -19.25 -6.90 20.78
C ALA A 35 -20.40 -7.71 20.13
N GLN A 36 -20.07 -8.79 19.41
CA GLN A 36 -21.06 -9.71 18.84
C GLN A 36 -21.70 -10.62 19.90
N GLN A 37 -20.95 -11.05 20.93
CA GLN A 37 -21.53 -11.78 22.06
C GLN A 37 -22.41 -10.92 22.96
N ALA A 38 -22.09 -9.63 23.15
CA ALA A 38 -22.91 -8.71 23.93
C ALA A 38 -24.24 -8.35 23.23
N SER A 39 -24.25 -8.27 21.90
CA SER A 39 -25.45 -7.92 21.12
C SER A 39 -26.47 -9.08 21.00
N GLY A 40 -26.05 -10.33 21.26
CA GLY A 40 -26.92 -11.51 21.23
C GLY A 40 -27.77 -11.75 22.49
N ARG A 41 -27.59 -10.96 23.56
CA ARG A 41 -28.39 -11.04 24.80
C ARG A 41 -29.28 -9.81 24.95
N LYS A 42 -30.39 -9.75 24.22
CA LYS A 42 -31.53 -8.88 24.58
C LYS A 42 -32.74 -9.75 24.93
N PRO A 43 -33.28 -9.67 26.16
CA PRO A 43 -34.49 -10.38 26.53
C PRO A 43 -35.74 -9.70 25.94
N ALA A 44 -36.73 -10.52 25.61
CA ALA A 44 -37.98 -10.15 24.96
C ALA A 44 -38.86 -9.19 25.82
N PRO A 45 -39.66 -8.32 25.19
CA PRO A 45 -40.55 -7.39 25.90
C PRO A 45 -41.86 -8.07 26.34
N PRO A 46 -42.39 -7.76 27.55
CA PRO A 46 -43.72 -8.20 27.95
C PRO A 46 -44.82 -7.23 27.49
N ALA A 47 -46.03 -7.78 27.42
CA ALA A 47 -47.24 -7.26 26.80
C ALA A 47 -47.92 -6.08 27.54
N ALA A 48 -48.75 -5.36 26.78
CA ALA A 48 -49.52 -4.17 27.17
C ALA A 48 -50.85 -4.47 27.91
N LEU A 49 -51.38 -3.46 28.64
CA LEU A 49 -52.80 -3.01 28.81
C LEU A 49 -52.90 -2.01 30.02
N PRO A 50 -54.02 -1.28 30.30
CA PRO A 50 -54.36 0.06 29.76
C PRO A 50 -54.83 1.11 30.82
N ASP A 51 -55.33 2.27 30.34
CA ASP A 51 -56.27 3.26 30.96
C ASP A 51 -55.80 4.46 31.83
N ALA A 52 -55.89 5.67 31.21
CA ALA A 52 -56.53 6.95 31.63
C ALA A 52 -56.19 7.68 32.97
N PRO A 53 -56.65 8.93 33.26
CA PRO A 53 -56.88 10.19 32.50
C PRO A 53 -56.19 11.45 33.19
N PRO A 54 -56.40 12.73 32.75
CA PRO A 54 -55.60 13.91 33.13
C PRO A 54 -56.22 14.79 34.25
N PRO A 55 -55.45 15.74 34.82
CA PRO A 55 -55.87 17.17 34.84
C PRO A 55 -54.64 18.12 34.81
N GLY A 56 -54.67 19.44 34.61
CA GLY A 56 -55.69 20.47 34.50
C GLY A 56 -54.95 21.82 34.65
N THR A 57 -55.28 22.80 33.81
CA THR A 57 -55.00 24.25 33.99
C THR A 57 -55.84 24.80 35.16
N PRO A 58 -55.42 25.84 35.92
CA PRO A 58 -55.48 27.25 35.44
C PRO A 58 -54.37 28.18 36.00
N GLY A 59 -53.96 29.21 35.26
CA GLY A 59 -54.49 30.56 35.50
C GLY A 59 -53.39 31.63 35.51
N PRO A 60 -53.74 32.94 35.52
CA PRO A 60 -53.15 33.96 34.64
C PRO A 60 -52.44 35.12 35.40
N HIS A 61 -52.06 36.16 34.64
CA HIS A 61 -51.47 37.48 34.99
C HIS A 61 -49.97 37.59 34.65
N GLY A 62 -49.46 38.64 34.02
CA GLY A 62 -50.08 39.88 33.55
C GLY A 62 -49.10 40.69 32.70
N ASN A 63 -49.67 41.59 31.91
CA ASN A 63 -49.02 42.63 31.11
C ASN A 63 -47.95 43.41 31.90
N ARG A 64 -46.86 43.81 31.23
CA ARG A 64 -46.38 45.21 31.17
C ARG A 64 -45.14 45.37 30.25
N PRO A 65 -44.81 46.61 29.83
CA PRO A 65 -44.45 46.90 28.46
C PRO A 65 -42.97 47.24 28.26
N ASN A 66 -42.60 47.11 27.00
CA ASN A 66 -41.40 47.65 26.37
C ASN A 66 -41.29 49.17 26.62
N PRO A 67 -40.09 49.68 26.93
CA PRO A 67 -39.63 50.84 26.16
C PRO A 67 -38.12 50.83 25.85
N SER A 68 -37.82 51.41 24.69
CA SER A 68 -36.61 52.21 24.41
C SER A 68 -35.28 51.49 24.16
N ARG A 69 -35.06 51.34 22.85
CA ARG A 69 -33.77 51.49 22.13
C ARG A 69 -32.93 52.65 22.68
N PRO A 70 -31.60 52.49 22.76
CA PRO A 70 -30.73 53.45 22.08
C PRO A 70 -29.63 52.80 21.22
N THR A 71 -29.41 53.45 20.08
CA THR A 71 -28.17 53.69 19.33
C THR A 71 -26.86 52.99 19.75
N ASN A 72 -26.37 52.15 18.83
CA ASN A 72 -25.13 52.32 18.06
C ASN A 72 -23.89 52.91 18.76
N GLU A 73 -23.00 52.04 19.25
CA GLU A 73 -21.54 52.27 19.22
C GLU A 73 -20.82 50.96 18.88
N GLN A 74 -20.30 50.90 17.66
CA GLN A 74 -19.37 49.90 17.18
C GLN A 74 -18.05 50.01 17.95
N ARG A 75 -17.80 49.08 18.87
CA ARG A 75 -16.44 48.71 19.30
C ARG A 75 -16.06 47.39 18.65
N THR A 76 -15.39 47.50 17.51
CA THR A 76 -14.55 46.44 16.93
C THR A 76 -13.47 46.07 17.95
N ILE A 77 -13.72 45.05 18.75
CA ILE A 77 -12.68 44.33 19.48
C ILE A 77 -11.94 43.50 18.42
N ALA A 78 -10.73 43.94 18.09
CA ALA A 78 -9.79 43.21 17.27
C ALA A 78 -9.51 41.86 17.94
N ARG A 79 -9.99 40.78 17.33
CA ARG A 79 -9.57 39.41 17.66
C ARG A 79 -8.14 39.21 17.16
N PRO A 80 -7.27 38.54 17.93
CA PRO A 80 -5.95 38.16 17.46
C PRO A 80 -6.07 37.29 16.20
N ARG A 81 -5.25 37.60 15.22
CA ARG A 81 -5.17 36.95 13.92
C ARG A 81 -4.37 35.65 14.10
N ASP A 82 -5.04 34.51 14.04
CA ASP A 82 -4.36 33.20 14.02
C ASP A 82 -3.48 33.08 12.76
N PRO A 83 -2.21 32.68 12.87
CA PRO A 83 -1.34 32.43 11.73
C PRO A 83 -1.61 31.01 11.20
N GLY A 84 -2.67 30.88 10.41
CA GLY A 84 -3.07 29.61 9.80
C GLY A 84 -4.36 29.80 9.03
N GLY A 85 -4.27 30.41 7.85
CA GLY A 85 -5.43 30.75 7.02
C GLY A 85 -6.12 29.52 6.46
N SER A 86 -7.05 28.93 7.22
CA SER A 86 -8.02 28.00 6.68
C SER A 86 -8.90 28.74 5.67
N ALA A 87 -8.65 28.48 4.40
CA ALA A 87 -9.51 28.77 3.27
C ALA A 87 -11.00 28.62 3.64
N SER A 88 -11.78 29.71 3.70
CA SER A 88 -13.22 29.62 3.84
C SER A 88 -13.82 29.16 2.51
N ILE A 89 -14.09 27.86 2.37
CA ILE A 89 -14.71 27.28 1.17
C ILE A 89 -16.19 27.66 1.18
N SER A 90 -16.67 28.30 0.12
CA SER A 90 -18.04 28.78 0.04
C SER A 90 -18.93 27.70 -0.60
N VAL A 91 -19.62 26.93 0.23
CA VAL A 91 -20.50 25.85 -0.24
C VAL A 91 -21.96 26.25 -0.09
N ARG A 92 -22.75 26.12 -1.15
CA ARG A 92 -24.15 26.59 -1.19
C ARG A 92 -25.15 25.57 -0.61
N SER A 93 -24.77 24.29 -0.57
CA SER A 93 -25.58 23.20 -0.02
C SER A 93 -25.06 22.72 1.34
N ARG A 94 -25.97 22.47 2.29
CA ARG A 94 -25.62 21.88 3.61
C ARG A 94 -24.99 20.48 3.46
N GLN A 95 -25.43 19.70 2.48
CA GLN A 95 -24.86 18.37 2.21
C GLN A 95 -23.41 18.50 1.72
N ALA A 96 -23.15 19.44 0.83
CA ALA A 96 -21.81 19.67 0.32
C ALA A 96 -20.90 20.32 1.37
N ALA A 97 -21.42 21.17 2.26
CA ALA A 97 -20.66 21.70 3.40
C ALA A 97 -20.21 20.58 4.35
N LYS A 98 -21.10 19.62 4.65
CA LYS A 98 -20.75 18.44 5.46
C LYS A 98 -19.68 17.59 4.77
N PHE A 99 -19.80 17.36 3.46
CA PHE A 99 -18.80 16.62 2.68
C PHE A 99 -17.43 17.29 2.73
N VAL A 100 -17.38 18.61 2.53
CA VAL A 100 -16.13 19.37 2.61
C VAL A 100 -15.51 19.31 4.00
N GLU A 101 -16.31 19.38 5.06
CA GLU A 101 -15.82 19.21 6.44
C GLU A 101 -15.17 17.84 6.64
N THR A 102 -15.83 16.76 6.19
CA THR A 102 -15.28 15.40 6.24
C THR A 102 -14.00 15.27 5.41
N LEU A 103 -13.96 15.88 4.22
CA LEU A 103 -12.80 15.85 3.32
C LEU A 103 -11.60 16.65 3.87
N VAL A 104 -11.83 17.79 4.52
CA VAL A 104 -10.77 18.57 5.20
C VAL A 104 -10.21 17.81 6.40
N GLY A 105 -11.06 17.12 7.16
CA GLY A 105 -10.63 16.20 8.21
C GLY A 105 -9.76 15.08 7.66
N PHE A 106 -10.15 14.50 6.53
CA PHE A 106 -9.39 13.46 5.84
C PHE A 106 -8.02 13.99 5.36
N SER A 107 -7.98 15.17 4.72
CA SER A 107 -6.73 15.82 4.30
C SER A 107 -5.77 16.05 5.45
N SER A 108 -6.27 16.52 6.59
CA SER A 108 -5.45 16.77 7.78
C SER A 108 -4.82 15.49 8.32
N ASN A 109 -5.57 14.38 8.30
CA ASN A 109 -5.05 13.07 8.71
C ASN A 109 -4.01 12.52 7.72
N VAL A 110 -4.25 12.68 6.42
CA VAL A 110 -3.30 12.26 5.38
C VAL A 110 -2.01 13.07 5.46
N ASP A 111 -2.07 14.38 5.66
CA ASP A 111 -0.89 15.23 5.80
C ASP A 111 -0.04 14.86 7.04
N ALA A 112 -0.71 14.60 8.17
CA ALA A 112 -0.04 14.10 9.37
C ALA A 112 0.59 12.72 9.14
N LEU A 113 -0.12 11.84 8.44
CA LEU A 113 0.38 10.51 8.08
C LEU A 113 1.61 10.61 7.17
N VAL A 114 1.62 11.45 6.14
CA VAL A 114 2.77 11.67 5.25
C VAL A 114 4.00 12.15 6.05
N ALA A 115 3.82 13.06 7.00
CA ALA A 115 4.92 13.54 7.84
C ALA A 115 5.50 12.44 8.74
N ASP A 116 4.63 11.61 9.34
CA ASP A 116 5.04 10.47 10.16
C ASP A 116 5.72 9.39 9.31
N LEU A 117 5.17 9.07 8.14
CA LEU A 117 5.74 8.09 7.20
C LEU A 117 7.10 8.54 6.70
N ARG A 118 7.31 9.83 6.39
CA ARG A 118 8.61 10.37 6.01
C ARG A 118 9.67 10.10 7.08
N THR A 119 9.31 10.30 8.35
CA THR A 119 10.21 10.05 9.48
C THR A 119 10.51 8.56 9.65
N ALA A 120 9.52 7.70 9.45
CA ALA A 120 9.67 6.24 9.54
C ALA A 120 10.42 5.64 8.33
N ALA A 121 10.26 6.23 7.15
CA ALA A 121 10.88 5.80 5.90
C ALA A 121 12.41 5.93 5.92
N ALA A 122 12.96 6.87 6.72
CA ALA A 122 14.39 6.95 6.98
C ALA A 122 14.97 5.67 7.59
N ARG A 123 14.15 4.88 8.32
CA ARG A 123 14.57 3.64 8.99
C ARG A 123 14.05 2.38 8.30
N ASN A 124 13.07 2.50 7.40
CA ASN A 124 12.43 1.36 6.75
C ASN A 124 12.33 1.55 5.23
N ALA A 125 13.03 0.69 4.49
CA ALA A 125 13.04 0.68 3.03
C ALA A 125 11.66 0.41 2.40
N VAL A 126 10.84 -0.42 3.02
CA VAL A 126 9.48 -0.74 2.52
C VAL A 126 8.61 0.52 2.53
N LEU A 127 8.72 1.34 3.58
CA LEU A 127 7.97 2.59 3.69
C LEU A 127 8.39 3.61 2.62
N ARG A 128 9.63 3.57 2.13
CA ARG A 128 10.09 4.45 1.05
C ARG A 128 9.34 4.18 -0.27
N GLY A 129 9.01 2.92 -0.54
CA GLY A 129 8.28 2.52 -1.75
C GLY A 129 6.85 3.06 -1.80
N VAL A 130 6.21 3.28 -0.65
CA VAL A 130 4.81 3.76 -0.56
C VAL A 130 4.68 5.28 -0.42
N MET A 131 5.79 5.99 -0.19
CA MET A 131 5.78 7.46 -0.06
C MET A 131 5.20 8.17 -1.29
N PRO A 132 5.52 7.79 -2.55
CA PRO A 132 4.95 8.44 -3.73
C PRO A 132 3.43 8.41 -3.74
N ASP A 133 2.81 7.29 -3.37
CA ASP A 133 1.35 7.13 -3.32
C ASP A 133 0.73 7.99 -2.20
N ALA A 134 1.39 8.07 -1.03
CA ALA A 134 0.94 8.91 0.08
C ALA A 134 0.94 10.41 -0.29
N TYR A 135 2.01 10.89 -0.95
CA TYR A 135 2.05 12.27 -1.45
C TYR A 135 1.03 12.52 -2.56
N ARG A 136 0.82 11.55 -3.45
CA ARG A 136 -0.18 11.65 -4.50
C ARG A 136 -1.59 11.82 -3.91
N ILE A 137 -1.98 10.97 -2.96
CA ILE A 137 -3.27 11.07 -2.27
C ILE A 137 -3.42 12.41 -1.55
N ALA A 138 -2.37 12.90 -0.88
CA ALA A 138 -2.38 14.23 -0.26
C ALA A 138 -2.67 15.34 -1.31
N ALA A 139 -1.96 15.33 -2.44
CA ALA A 139 -2.14 16.29 -3.52
C ALA A 139 -3.55 16.23 -4.15
N ASP A 140 -4.03 15.02 -4.46
CA ASP A 140 -5.36 14.80 -5.01
C ASP A 140 -6.47 15.26 -4.06
N THR A 141 -6.30 15.03 -2.75
CA THR A 141 -7.24 15.48 -1.72
C THR A 141 -7.32 17.01 -1.71
N ARG A 142 -6.19 17.72 -1.74
CA ARG A 142 -6.17 19.19 -1.81
C ARG A 142 -6.78 19.71 -3.10
N SER A 143 -6.51 19.06 -4.24
CA SER A 143 -7.16 19.40 -5.52
C SER A 143 -8.69 19.23 -5.43
N LEU A 144 -9.15 18.14 -4.81
CA LEU A 144 -10.58 17.86 -4.64
C LEU A 144 -11.25 18.90 -3.72
N ILE A 145 -10.59 19.30 -2.63
CA ILE A 145 -11.05 20.39 -1.75
C ILE A 145 -11.26 21.69 -2.55
N GLY A 146 -10.32 22.03 -3.44
CA GLY A 146 -10.43 23.20 -4.32
C GLY A 146 -11.63 23.12 -5.26
N ARG A 147 -11.93 21.94 -5.81
CA ARG A 147 -13.09 21.71 -6.70
C ARG A 147 -14.44 21.80 -6.00
N CYS A 148 -14.46 21.73 -4.66
CA CYS A 148 -15.68 21.86 -3.88
C CYS A 148 -16.16 23.30 -3.71
N ASP A 149 -15.33 24.30 -4.04
CA ASP A 149 -15.72 25.70 -3.92
C ASP A 149 -16.82 26.08 -4.93
N GLY A 150 -17.88 26.72 -4.46
CA GLY A 150 -19.00 27.15 -5.30
C GLY A 150 -19.91 26.04 -5.82
N LEU A 151 -19.78 24.80 -5.35
CA LEU A 151 -20.67 23.70 -5.78
C LEU A 151 -22.08 23.83 -5.21
N ASP A 152 -23.06 23.70 -6.11
CA ASP A 152 -24.48 23.54 -5.77
C ASP A 152 -24.85 22.08 -5.49
N THR A 153 -24.16 21.13 -6.13
CA THR A 153 -24.41 19.67 -6.07
C THR A 153 -23.10 18.87 -6.05
N LEU A 154 -23.16 17.65 -5.49
CA LEU A 154 -21.99 16.76 -5.35
C LEU A 154 -21.72 15.89 -6.59
N ASP A 155 -22.63 15.82 -7.56
CA ASP A 155 -22.50 14.93 -8.72
C ASP A 155 -21.23 15.18 -9.54
N ARG A 156 -20.77 16.44 -9.59
CA ARG A 156 -19.58 16.84 -10.35
C ARG A 156 -18.27 16.30 -9.76
N ILE A 157 -18.24 16.00 -8.46
CA ILE A 157 -17.03 15.53 -7.78
C ILE A 157 -16.98 14.01 -7.66
N VAL A 158 -18.09 13.31 -7.92
CA VAL A 158 -18.18 11.85 -7.80
C VAL A 158 -17.05 11.12 -8.53
N PRO A 159 -16.76 11.39 -9.83
CA PRO A 159 -15.70 10.66 -10.53
C PRO A 159 -14.31 10.88 -9.91
N ALA A 160 -14.00 12.13 -9.51
CA ALA A 160 -12.71 12.46 -8.91
C ALA A 160 -12.56 11.85 -7.52
N TYR A 161 -13.64 11.81 -6.74
CA TYR A 161 -13.65 11.18 -5.43
C TYR A 161 -13.55 9.65 -5.54
N SER A 162 -14.22 9.00 -6.49
CA SER A 162 -14.11 7.55 -6.70
C SER A 162 -12.67 7.11 -6.98
N GLU A 163 -11.91 7.87 -7.78
CA GLU A 163 -10.49 7.60 -8.02
C GLU A 163 -9.61 7.83 -6.78
N LEU A 164 -9.94 8.84 -5.97
CA LEU A 164 -9.27 9.10 -4.70
C LEU A 164 -9.54 7.97 -3.68
N ASP A 165 -10.79 7.51 -3.56
CA ASP A 165 -11.18 6.41 -2.65
C ASP A 165 -10.46 5.10 -3.01
N ALA A 166 -10.44 4.73 -4.30
CA ALA A 166 -9.75 3.53 -4.76
C ALA A 166 -8.25 3.56 -4.40
N ARG A 167 -7.58 4.69 -4.65
CA ARG A 167 -6.15 4.87 -4.32
C ARG A 167 -5.91 4.91 -2.81
N TRP A 168 -6.73 5.63 -2.06
CA TRP A 168 -6.64 5.68 -0.60
C TRP A 168 -6.76 4.28 0.01
N ARG A 169 -7.73 3.48 -0.43
CA ARG A 169 -7.92 2.12 0.10
C ARG A 169 -6.73 1.22 -0.22
N GLN A 170 -6.16 1.33 -1.42
CA GLN A 170 -4.93 0.63 -1.77
C GLN A 170 -3.78 1.03 -0.84
N LEU A 171 -3.54 2.33 -0.65
CA LEU A 171 -2.50 2.82 0.27
C LEU A 171 -2.77 2.37 1.72
N SER A 172 -3.99 2.54 2.22
CA SER A 172 -4.40 2.14 3.57
C SER A 172 -4.13 0.66 3.81
N PHE A 173 -4.45 -0.19 2.84
CA PHE A 173 -4.16 -1.62 2.88
C PHE A 173 -2.66 -1.89 2.96
N THR A 174 -1.85 -1.29 2.08
CA THR A 174 -0.39 -1.46 2.09
C THR A 174 0.24 -0.95 3.38
N LEU A 175 -0.20 0.19 3.89
CA LEU A 175 0.29 0.75 5.14
C LEU A 175 -0.07 -0.14 6.33
N ARG A 176 -1.32 -0.60 6.46
CA ARG A 176 -1.74 -1.54 7.51
C ARG A 176 -0.98 -2.86 7.47
N SER A 177 -0.45 -3.22 6.31
CA SER A 177 0.38 -4.40 6.13
C SER A 177 1.83 -4.19 6.60
N THR A 178 2.26 -2.95 6.81
CA THR A 178 3.64 -2.62 7.22
C THR A 178 3.81 -2.62 8.74
N ASP A 179 4.67 -3.47 9.27
CA ASP A 179 4.89 -3.64 10.72
C ASP A 179 5.66 -2.46 11.39
N ALA A 180 6.24 -1.54 10.61
CA ALA A 180 7.03 -0.43 11.15
C ALA A 180 6.24 0.87 11.40
N LEU A 181 4.91 0.81 11.36
CA LEU A 181 4.10 1.99 11.60
C LEU A 181 4.01 2.31 13.09
N THR A 182 4.07 3.61 13.39
CA THR A 182 3.79 4.08 14.75
C THR A 182 2.31 3.89 15.09
N SER A 183 1.99 3.83 16.39
CA SER A 183 0.60 3.81 16.86
C SER A 183 -0.19 5.03 16.36
N ARG A 184 0.47 6.19 16.24
CA ARG A 184 -0.08 7.42 15.67
C ARG A 184 -0.45 7.25 14.20
N SER A 185 0.47 6.72 13.38
CA SER A 185 0.22 6.44 11.96
C SER A 185 -0.93 5.45 11.78
N THR A 186 -0.98 4.40 12.61
CA THR A 186 -2.08 3.43 12.62
C THR A 186 -3.42 4.08 12.95
N ALA A 187 -3.46 4.98 13.94
CA ALA A 187 -4.66 5.72 14.29
C ALA A 187 -5.11 6.64 13.15
N ALA A 188 -4.19 7.39 12.54
CA ALA A 188 -4.47 8.28 11.41
C ALA A 188 -5.05 7.51 10.21
N ILE A 189 -4.55 6.30 9.92
CA ILE A 189 -5.09 5.42 8.88
C ILE A 189 -6.53 5.02 9.22
N ARG A 190 -6.79 4.52 10.44
CA ARG A 190 -8.13 4.10 10.87
C ARG A 190 -9.14 5.25 10.81
N ASP A 191 -8.74 6.44 11.27
CA ASP A 191 -9.58 7.63 11.21
C ASP A 191 -9.88 8.05 9.78
N SER A 192 -8.87 7.99 8.90
CA SER A 192 -9.02 8.30 7.47
C SER A 192 -9.94 7.30 6.76
N ASP A 193 -9.87 6.00 7.09
CA ASP A 193 -10.78 4.99 6.54
C ASP A 193 -12.24 5.20 6.98
N ARG A 194 -12.44 5.63 8.22
CA ARG A 194 -13.77 6.01 8.72
C ARG A 194 -14.33 7.20 7.94
N LEU A 195 -13.51 8.24 7.73
CA LEU A 195 -13.90 9.43 6.96
C LEU A 195 -14.18 9.09 5.49
N ALA A 196 -13.36 8.23 4.87
CA ALA A 196 -13.60 7.74 3.51
C ALA A 196 -14.92 6.97 3.41
N THR A 197 -15.22 6.10 4.37
CA THR A 197 -16.50 5.38 4.43
C THR A 197 -17.68 6.35 4.60
N GLU A 198 -17.54 7.37 5.44
CA GLU A 198 -18.58 8.40 5.61
C GLU A 198 -18.81 9.20 4.32
N MET A 199 -17.74 9.62 3.64
CA MET A 199 -17.81 10.34 2.36
C MET A 199 -18.48 9.49 1.26
N CYS A 200 -18.17 8.19 1.17
CA CYS A 200 -18.87 7.27 0.27
C CYS A 200 -20.37 7.24 0.55
N GLY A 201 -20.77 7.15 1.83
CA GLY A 201 -22.17 7.19 2.25
C GLY A 201 -22.87 8.51 1.90
N GLN A 202 -22.17 9.64 2.03
CA GLN A 202 -22.72 10.97 1.67
C GLN A 202 -22.92 11.14 0.16
N LEU A 203 -22.12 10.46 -0.66
CA LEU A 203 -22.20 10.47 -2.13
C LEU A 203 -23.08 9.34 -2.71
N GLY A 204 -23.60 8.44 -1.87
CA GLY A 204 -24.34 7.26 -2.32
C GLY A 204 -23.48 6.26 -3.11
N LEU A 205 -22.17 6.26 -2.87
CA LEU A 205 -21.21 5.38 -3.53
C LEU A 205 -20.98 4.12 -2.70
N GLN A 206 -20.83 2.98 -3.37
CA GLN A 206 -20.26 1.78 -2.76
C GLN A 206 -18.73 1.89 -2.73
N PRO A 207 -18.04 1.16 -1.83
CA PRO A 207 -16.59 0.97 -1.91
C PRO A 207 -16.14 0.57 -3.33
N GLN A 208 -15.21 1.33 -3.92
CA GLN A 208 -14.79 1.17 -5.32
C GLN A 208 -13.58 0.24 -5.47
N PHE A 209 -13.77 -1.05 -5.78
CA PHE A 209 -12.66 -1.98 -6.04
C PHE A 209 -12.57 -2.34 -7.52
N ASP A 210 -11.40 -2.78 -7.97
CA ASP A 210 -11.20 -3.17 -9.36
C ASP A 210 -11.84 -4.55 -9.64
N ARG A 211 -13.07 -4.49 -10.17
CA ARG A 211 -13.86 -5.68 -10.53
C ARG A 211 -13.26 -6.43 -11.71
N HIS A 212 -12.69 -5.73 -12.69
CA HIS A 212 -12.10 -6.37 -13.86
C HIS A 212 -10.82 -7.11 -13.48
N GLN A 213 -9.95 -6.46 -12.69
CA GLN A 213 -8.76 -7.11 -12.19
C GLN A 213 -9.11 -8.31 -11.31
N LEU A 214 -10.16 -8.22 -10.48
CA LEU A 214 -10.57 -9.35 -9.66
C LEU A 214 -11.17 -10.49 -10.48
N HIS A 215 -11.97 -10.20 -11.51
CA HIS A 215 -12.43 -11.20 -12.48
C HIS A 215 -11.24 -11.93 -13.10
N ASP A 216 -10.26 -11.19 -13.62
CA ASP A 216 -9.08 -11.76 -14.27
C ASP A 216 -8.25 -12.61 -13.31
N LEU A 217 -8.08 -12.18 -12.05
CA LEU A 217 -7.45 -12.98 -11.02
C LEU A 217 -8.18 -14.29 -10.76
N MET A 218 -9.52 -14.31 -10.75
CA MET A 218 -10.27 -15.54 -10.57
C MET A 218 -10.09 -16.51 -11.75
N ILE A 219 -9.97 -16.00 -12.98
CA ILE A 219 -9.62 -16.81 -14.16
C ILE A 219 -8.20 -17.38 -14.03
N VAL A 220 -7.23 -16.57 -13.62
CA VAL A 220 -5.84 -17.00 -13.38
C VAL A 220 -5.78 -18.06 -12.27
N GLY A 221 -6.47 -17.83 -11.14
CA GLY A 221 -6.60 -18.77 -10.04
C GLY A 221 -7.20 -20.11 -10.49
N SER A 222 -8.23 -20.08 -11.35
CA SER A 222 -8.84 -21.29 -11.91
C SER A 222 -7.87 -22.09 -12.79
N THR A 223 -6.95 -21.39 -13.46
CA THR A 223 -5.88 -22.00 -14.26
C THR A 223 -4.83 -22.64 -13.37
N HIS A 224 -4.46 -22.01 -12.25
CA HIS A 224 -3.58 -22.62 -11.26
C HIS A 224 -4.18 -23.88 -10.63
N LEU A 225 -5.49 -23.88 -10.31
CA LEU A 225 -6.19 -25.09 -9.87
C LEU A 225 -6.18 -26.19 -10.93
N GLN A 226 -6.31 -25.83 -12.21
CA GLN A 226 -6.18 -26.80 -13.31
C GLN A 226 -4.77 -27.41 -13.35
N THR A 227 -3.72 -26.61 -13.21
CA THR A 227 -2.35 -27.16 -13.19
C THR A 227 -2.10 -28.09 -12.00
N ILE A 228 -2.73 -27.84 -10.84
CA ILE A 228 -2.69 -28.76 -9.70
C ILE A 228 -3.37 -30.09 -10.06
N LEU A 229 -4.52 -30.06 -10.75
CA LEU A 229 -5.21 -31.27 -11.21
C LEU A 229 -4.37 -32.09 -12.20
N ASP A 230 -3.62 -31.42 -13.07
CA ASP A 230 -2.77 -32.08 -14.07
C ASP A 230 -1.52 -32.71 -13.43
N ASP A 231 -0.97 -32.09 -12.38
CA ASP A 231 0.22 -32.54 -11.67
C ASP A 231 -0.09 -33.60 -10.58
N LEU A 232 -1.31 -33.63 -10.03
CA LEU A 232 -1.72 -34.59 -8.97
C LEU A 232 -1.48 -36.07 -9.33
N PRO A 233 -1.83 -36.56 -10.54
CA PRO A 233 -1.57 -37.94 -10.96
C PRO A 233 -0.08 -38.32 -11.03
N LEU A 234 0.82 -37.34 -11.10
CA LEU A 234 2.27 -37.54 -11.17
C LEU A 234 2.91 -37.67 -9.79
N SER A 235 2.17 -37.36 -8.72
CA SER A 235 2.66 -37.48 -7.35
C SER A 235 2.84 -38.95 -6.94
N ASN A 236 3.83 -39.23 -6.09
CA ASN A 236 4.13 -40.58 -5.57
C ASN A 236 3.13 -41.08 -4.51
N ALA A 237 1.92 -40.53 -4.46
CA ALA A 237 0.91 -40.84 -3.45
C ALA A 237 -0.04 -41.96 -3.87
N ALA A 238 -0.78 -42.54 -2.92
CA ALA A 238 -1.78 -43.56 -3.20
C ALA A 238 -2.92 -42.99 -4.08
N ASN A 239 -3.26 -43.69 -5.17
CA ASN A 239 -4.27 -43.25 -6.14
C ASN A 239 -5.60 -42.81 -5.52
N SER A 240 -6.10 -43.51 -4.50
CA SER A 240 -7.36 -43.17 -3.83
C SER A 240 -7.32 -41.82 -3.10
N ARG A 241 -6.16 -41.44 -2.55
CA ARG A 241 -5.93 -40.13 -1.93
C ARG A 241 -5.89 -39.04 -3.00
N THR A 242 -5.15 -39.29 -4.08
CA THR A 242 -5.02 -38.38 -5.22
C THR A 242 -6.36 -38.13 -5.91
N GLU A 243 -7.20 -39.15 -6.08
CA GLU A 243 -8.55 -39.03 -6.65
C GLU A 243 -9.48 -38.17 -5.80
N ARG A 244 -9.45 -38.34 -4.48
CA ARG A 244 -10.26 -37.52 -3.56
C ARG A 244 -9.84 -36.05 -3.63
N ILE A 245 -8.55 -35.77 -3.53
CA ILE A 245 -8.02 -34.41 -3.64
C ILE A 245 -8.37 -33.81 -5.02
N SER A 246 -8.25 -34.60 -6.09
CA SER A 246 -8.61 -34.17 -7.44
C SER A 246 -10.09 -33.80 -7.56
N HIS A 247 -10.97 -34.55 -6.91
CA HIS A 247 -12.40 -34.22 -6.86
C HIS A 247 -12.64 -32.87 -6.17
N ASP A 248 -12.04 -32.65 -5.00
CA ASP A 248 -12.21 -31.42 -4.23
C ASP A 248 -11.65 -30.20 -4.99
N VAL A 249 -10.47 -30.33 -5.61
CA VAL A 249 -9.89 -29.25 -6.44
C VAL A 249 -10.77 -28.93 -7.64
N ARG A 250 -11.43 -29.91 -8.28
CA ARG A 250 -12.39 -29.65 -9.37
C ARG A 250 -13.61 -28.87 -8.88
N LEU A 251 -14.15 -29.20 -7.70
CA LEU A 251 -15.28 -28.47 -7.12
C LEU A 251 -14.90 -27.01 -6.84
N MET A 252 -13.73 -26.78 -6.24
CA MET A 252 -13.22 -25.43 -5.96
C MET A 252 -13.00 -24.63 -7.25
N ARG A 253 -12.41 -25.24 -8.29
CA ARG A 253 -12.24 -24.60 -9.59
C ARG A 253 -13.59 -24.21 -10.22
N GLY A 254 -14.58 -25.11 -10.16
CA GLY A 254 -15.92 -24.83 -10.65
C GLY A 254 -16.64 -23.72 -9.89
N GLN A 255 -16.44 -23.62 -8.57
CA GLN A 255 -16.94 -22.51 -7.77
C GLN A 255 -16.30 -21.18 -8.18
N MET A 256 -14.97 -21.15 -8.30
CA MET A 256 -14.24 -19.93 -8.68
C MET A 256 -14.70 -19.38 -10.04
N LEU A 257 -14.89 -20.23 -11.06
CA LEU A 257 -15.39 -19.78 -12.36
C LEU A 257 -16.81 -19.20 -12.29
N ARG A 258 -17.72 -19.83 -11.52
CA ARG A 258 -19.08 -19.32 -11.35
C ARG A 258 -19.13 -17.97 -10.63
N GLU A 259 -18.24 -17.76 -9.67
CA GLU A 259 -18.18 -16.50 -8.94
C GLU A 259 -17.50 -15.40 -9.77
N ALA A 260 -16.57 -15.74 -10.68
CA ALA A 260 -15.96 -14.80 -11.61
C ALA A 260 -17.03 -14.13 -12.49
N ASP A 261 -17.95 -14.90 -13.08
CA ASP A 261 -19.03 -14.39 -13.93
C ASP A 261 -20.00 -13.44 -13.18
N ARG A 262 -20.09 -13.54 -11.85
CA ARG A 262 -21.02 -12.75 -11.02
C ARG A 262 -20.44 -11.43 -10.55
N ILE A 263 -19.12 -11.30 -10.56
CA ILE A 263 -18.42 -10.23 -9.86
C ILE A 263 -18.66 -8.85 -10.45
N GLU A 264 -19.02 -8.78 -11.72
CA GLU A 264 -19.33 -7.51 -12.39
C GLU A 264 -20.56 -6.83 -11.79
N THR A 265 -21.53 -7.62 -11.30
CA THR A 265 -22.82 -7.12 -10.80
C THR A 265 -23.01 -7.23 -9.29
N ALA A 266 -22.23 -8.08 -8.62
CA ALA A 266 -22.39 -8.34 -7.19
C ALA A 266 -21.99 -7.12 -6.33
N PRO A 267 -22.72 -6.81 -5.24
CA PRO A 267 -22.29 -5.79 -4.28
C PRO A 267 -21.02 -6.24 -3.53
N TYR A 268 -20.19 -5.29 -3.10
CA TYR A 268 -18.91 -5.56 -2.44
C TYR A 268 -19.01 -6.56 -1.27
N GLU A 269 -20.00 -6.39 -0.38
CA GLU A 269 -20.21 -7.26 0.78
C GLU A 269 -20.50 -8.72 0.40
N GLU A 270 -21.21 -8.93 -0.71
CA GLU A 270 -21.47 -10.27 -1.23
C GLU A 270 -20.19 -10.91 -1.76
N VAL A 271 -19.38 -10.14 -2.52
CA VAL A 271 -18.09 -10.62 -3.03
C VAL A 271 -17.14 -11.00 -1.88
N VAL A 272 -17.04 -10.16 -0.86
CA VAL A 272 -16.24 -10.43 0.36
C VAL A 272 -16.70 -11.70 1.07
N THR A 273 -18.01 -11.87 1.24
CA THR A 273 -18.59 -13.06 1.88
C THR A 273 -18.26 -14.33 1.09
N ARG A 274 -18.48 -14.32 -0.23
CA ARG A 274 -18.21 -15.46 -1.12
C ARG A 274 -16.73 -15.83 -1.16
N PHE A 275 -15.85 -14.84 -1.22
CA PHE A 275 -14.42 -15.09 -1.15
C PHE A 275 -14.01 -15.70 0.19
N THR A 276 -14.57 -15.22 1.30
CA THR A 276 -14.29 -15.77 2.64
C THR A 276 -14.76 -17.23 2.76
N GLU A 277 -15.93 -17.56 2.20
CA GLU A 277 -16.44 -18.94 2.10
C GLU A 277 -15.49 -19.82 1.28
N PHE A 278 -15.03 -19.32 0.13
CA PHE A 278 -14.08 -20.01 -0.74
C PHE A 278 -12.76 -20.33 0.00
N VAL A 279 -12.16 -19.34 0.68
CA VAL A 279 -10.91 -19.54 1.43
C VAL A 279 -11.07 -20.59 2.54
N ARG A 280 -12.21 -20.58 3.24
CA ARG A 280 -12.53 -21.59 4.27
C ARG A 280 -12.58 -23.00 3.68
N GLY A 281 -13.17 -23.17 2.50
CA GLY A 281 -13.20 -24.45 1.79
C GLY A 281 -11.83 -24.86 1.24
N TRP A 282 -11.01 -23.90 0.81
CA TRP A 282 -9.70 -24.14 0.23
C TRP A 282 -8.66 -24.63 1.24
N SER A 283 -8.68 -24.10 2.46
CA SER A 283 -7.69 -24.43 3.50
C SER A 283 -7.44 -25.93 3.67
N PRO A 284 -8.44 -26.80 3.93
CA PRO A 284 -8.22 -28.24 4.09
C PRO A 284 -7.71 -28.92 2.82
N VAL A 285 -8.17 -28.48 1.64
CA VAL A 285 -7.72 -29.04 0.35
C VAL A 285 -6.24 -28.73 0.14
N SER A 286 -5.84 -27.48 0.36
CA SER A 286 -4.44 -27.05 0.22
C SER A 286 -3.50 -27.83 1.16
N GLN A 287 -3.93 -28.06 2.41
CA GLN A 287 -3.18 -28.86 3.36
C GLN A 287 -3.03 -30.31 2.89
N ALA A 288 -4.10 -30.93 2.40
CA ALA A 288 -4.05 -32.29 1.89
C ALA A 288 -3.09 -32.43 0.69
N VAL A 289 -2.98 -31.41 -0.16
CA VAL A 289 -2.00 -31.35 -1.26
C VAL A 289 -0.57 -31.16 -0.74
N TYR A 290 -0.35 -30.27 0.25
CA TYR A 290 0.97 -30.06 0.86
C TYR A 290 1.51 -31.34 1.51
N GLU A 291 0.66 -32.10 2.19
CA GLU A 291 1.02 -33.37 2.85
C GLU A 291 1.48 -34.47 1.88
N LEU A 292 1.30 -34.29 0.56
CA LEU A 292 1.84 -35.21 -0.44
C LEU A 292 3.37 -35.07 -0.57
N GLY A 293 3.95 -33.96 -0.11
CA GLY A 293 5.40 -33.73 -0.12
C GLY A 293 6.00 -33.55 -1.52
N ASP A 294 5.17 -33.24 -2.52
CA ASP A 294 5.63 -33.02 -3.90
C ASP A 294 6.09 -31.55 -4.09
N PRO A 295 7.36 -31.29 -4.48
CA PRO A 295 7.86 -29.94 -4.72
C PRO A 295 7.14 -29.20 -5.86
N HIS A 296 6.66 -29.91 -6.89
CA HIS A 296 5.94 -29.30 -8.00
C HIS A 296 4.58 -28.81 -7.55
N LEU A 297 3.82 -29.65 -6.84
CA LEU A 297 2.53 -29.26 -6.28
C LEU A 297 2.67 -28.11 -5.28
N SER A 298 3.70 -28.14 -4.43
CA SER A 298 3.99 -27.04 -3.49
C SER A 298 4.16 -25.70 -4.21
N ARG A 299 4.95 -25.67 -5.29
CA ARG A 299 5.12 -24.45 -6.11
C ARG A 299 3.82 -23.98 -6.76
N ARG A 300 2.93 -24.90 -7.17
CA ARG A 300 1.61 -24.52 -7.72
C ARG A 300 0.71 -23.94 -6.64
N LEU A 301 0.73 -24.50 -5.44
CA LEU A 301 0.02 -23.98 -4.28
C LEU A 301 0.50 -22.58 -3.92
N ASP A 302 1.81 -22.33 -3.95
CA ASP A 302 2.39 -21.00 -3.69
C ASP A 302 1.88 -19.97 -4.73
N ARG A 303 1.84 -20.31 -6.02
CA ARG A 303 1.28 -19.43 -7.07
C ARG A 303 -0.22 -19.18 -6.90
N PHE A 304 -0.97 -20.22 -6.58
CA PHE A 304 -2.40 -20.07 -6.30
C PHE A 304 -2.64 -19.18 -5.08
N ARG A 305 -1.78 -19.29 -4.07
CA ARG A 305 -1.83 -18.44 -2.90
C ARG A 305 -1.48 -16.99 -3.21
N GLU A 306 -0.50 -16.73 -4.06
CA GLU A 306 -0.19 -15.37 -4.52
C GLU A 306 -1.43 -14.71 -5.14
N CYS A 307 -2.20 -15.44 -5.95
CA CYS A 307 -3.49 -14.98 -6.46
C CYS A 307 -4.51 -14.69 -5.35
N GLY A 308 -4.53 -15.51 -4.28
CA GLY A 308 -5.34 -15.27 -3.09
C GLY A 308 -4.93 -14.00 -2.34
N ASP A 309 -3.62 -13.78 -2.14
CA ASP A 309 -3.08 -12.59 -1.48
C ASP A 309 -3.37 -11.32 -2.30
N GLN A 310 -3.28 -11.39 -3.64
CA GLN A 310 -3.71 -10.33 -4.55
C GLN A 310 -5.23 -10.06 -4.44
N THR A 311 -6.04 -11.12 -4.31
CA THR A 311 -7.49 -10.97 -4.10
C THR A 311 -7.81 -10.30 -2.77
N TYR A 312 -7.12 -10.67 -1.69
CA TYR A 312 -7.21 -9.97 -0.40
C TYR A 312 -6.86 -8.48 -0.54
N ALA A 313 -5.84 -8.14 -1.33
CA ALA A 313 -5.47 -6.75 -1.60
C ALA A 313 -6.55 -5.98 -2.38
N LEU A 314 -7.13 -6.58 -3.43
CA LEU A 314 -8.19 -5.94 -4.21
C LEU A 314 -9.47 -5.74 -3.41
N LEU A 315 -9.81 -6.71 -2.57
CA LEU A 315 -10.96 -6.63 -1.68
C LEU A 315 -10.64 -5.90 -0.37
N TRP A 316 -9.44 -5.33 -0.22
CA TRP A 316 -8.96 -4.64 0.98
C TRP A 316 -9.21 -5.40 2.29
N MET A 317 -9.19 -6.72 2.23
CA MET A 317 -9.35 -7.59 3.37
C MET A 317 -7.98 -7.99 3.90
N PRO A 318 -7.74 -7.92 5.22
CA PRO A 318 -6.49 -8.41 5.77
C PRO A 318 -6.36 -9.91 5.51
N PRO A 319 -5.31 -10.40 4.84
CA PRO A 319 -5.13 -11.82 4.61
C PRO A 319 -4.93 -12.53 5.97
N PRO A 320 -5.53 -13.71 6.18
CA PRO A 320 -5.49 -14.41 7.46
C PRO A 320 -4.04 -14.71 7.84
N GLN A 321 -3.65 -14.41 9.08
CA GLN A 321 -2.29 -14.66 9.57
C GLN A 321 -1.97 -16.16 9.47
N ASN A 322 -1.22 -16.53 8.45
CA ASN A 322 -0.89 -17.91 8.18
C ASN A 322 0.54 -18.16 8.66
N THR A 323 0.71 -18.37 9.97
CA THR A 323 1.98 -18.83 10.58
C THR A 323 2.47 -20.11 9.90
N GLN A 324 1.56 -20.95 9.42
CA GLN A 324 1.86 -22.18 8.67
C GLN A 324 2.67 -21.91 7.39
N SER A 325 2.50 -20.72 6.78
CA SER A 325 3.32 -20.30 5.63
C SER A 325 4.78 -20.19 5.96
N LEU A 326 5.07 -19.61 7.12
CA LEU A 326 6.43 -19.28 7.51
C LEU A 326 7.15 -20.56 7.91
N THR A 327 6.44 -21.45 8.62
CA THR A 327 6.88 -22.81 8.89
C THR A 327 7.18 -23.59 7.60
N ALA A 328 6.26 -23.57 6.63
CA ALA A 328 6.46 -24.26 5.36
C ALA A 328 7.65 -23.68 4.55
N SER A 329 7.81 -22.36 4.52
CA SER A 329 8.94 -21.72 3.82
C SER A 329 10.27 -22.01 4.50
N ALA A 330 10.31 -21.99 5.84
CA ALA A 330 11.49 -22.36 6.62
C ALA A 330 11.88 -23.83 6.40
N HIS A 331 10.91 -24.73 6.37
CA HIS A 331 11.12 -26.15 6.06
C HIS A 331 11.68 -26.36 4.65
N ARG A 332 11.13 -25.68 3.63
CA ARG A 332 11.65 -25.78 2.25
C ARG A 332 13.05 -25.19 2.11
N LEU A 333 13.35 -24.12 2.84
CA LEU A 333 14.70 -23.56 2.91
C LEU A 333 15.69 -24.57 3.51
N GLU A 334 15.33 -25.20 4.63
CA GLU A 334 16.12 -26.27 5.26
C GLU A 334 16.40 -27.41 4.28
N GLN A 335 15.34 -27.92 3.65
CA GLN A 335 15.44 -29.02 2.70
C GLN A 335 16.33 -28.67 1.50
N SER A 336 16.18 -27.45 0.95
CA SER A 336 16.97 -26.99 -0.19
C SER A 336 18.45 -26.80 0.18
N LEU A 337 18.73 -26.30 1.38
CA LEU A 337 20.09 -26.19 1.91
C LEU A 337 20.71 -27.56 2.17
N GLY A 338 19.93 -28.53 2.65
CA GLY A 338 20.34 -29.93 2.80
C GLY A 338 20.76 -30.54 1.45
N GLN A 339 19.97 -30.33 0.40
CA GLN A 339 20.32 -30.78 -0.95
C GLN A 339 21.62 -30.16 -1.48
N VAL A 340 21.87 -28.87 -1.18
CA VAL A 340 23.14 -28.22 -1.55
C VAL A 340 24.30 -28.87 -0.78
N LEU A 341 24.15 -29.11 0.52
CA LEU A 341 25.18 -29.77 1.33
C LEU A 341 25.51 -31.17 0.82
N ASP A 342 24.52 -31.95 0.41
CA ASP A 342 24.73 -33.30 -0.15
C ASP A 342 25.50 -33.26 -1.49
N GLN A 343 25.34 -32.18 -2.27
CA GLN A 343 26.07 -31.97 -3.53
C GLN A 343 27.49 -31.38 -3.32
N LEU A 344 27.76 -30.80 -2.15
CA LEU A 344 29.06 -30.23 -1.77
C LEU A 344 30.05 -31.33 -1.32
N THR A 345 30.60 -32.03 -2.29
CA THR A 345 31.67 -33.02 -2.11
C THR A 345 33.04 -32.41 -2.44
N ILE A 346 34.14 -32.99 -1.94
CA ILE A 346 35.51 -32.56 -2.30
C ILE A 346 35.69 -32.53 -3.82
N ARG A 347 35.08 -33.50 -4.53
CA ARG A 347 35.13 -33.59 -5.99
C ARG A 347 34.35 -32.48 -6.69
N SER A 348 33.25 -31.97 -6.12
CA SER A 348 32.53 -30.84 -6.73
C SER A 348 33.29 -29.53 -6.59
N MET A 349 34.08 -29.37 -5.53
CA MET A 349 34.83 -28.14 -5.24
C MET A 349 36.28 -28.12 -5.74
N VAL A 350 36.71 -29.13 -6.51
CA VAL A 350 38.13 -29.28 -6.91
C VAL A 350 38.71 -28.07 -7.67
N ASN A 351 37.84 -27.31 -8.34
CA ASN A 351 38.22 -26.13 -9.12
C ASN A 351 38.33 -24.86 -8.26
N LEU A 352 37.95 -24.91 -6.99
CA LEU A 352 38.04 -23.77 -6.07
C LEU A 352 39.40 -23.77 -5.34
N PRO A 353 39.98 -22.59 -5.05
CA PRO A 353 41.14 -22.48 -4.16
C PRO A 353 40.88 -23.13 -2.79
N PRO A 354 41.86 -23.80 -2.15
CA PRO A 354 41.66 -24.49 -0.87
C PRO A 354 41.05 -23.62 0.24
N LYS A 355 41.41 -22.33 0.28
CA LYS A 355 40.80 -21.36 1.20
C LYS A 355 39.30 -21.17 0.95
N GLN A 356 38.87 -21.12 -0.30
CA GLN A 356 37.45 -21.00 -0.66
C GLN A 356 36.69 -22.29 -0.36
N GLN A 357 37.30 -23.46 -0.58
CA GLN A 357 36.68 -24.75 -0.23
C GLN A 357 36.33 -24.82 1.27
N ALA A 358 37.26 -24.40 2.14
CA ALA A 358 37.02 -24.35 3.59
C ALA A 358 35.89 -23.38 3.95
N ILE A 359 35.90 -22.17 3.38
CA ILE A 359 34.86 -21.16 3.60
C ILE A 359 33.49 -21.66 3.15
N VAL A 360 33.39 -22.26 1.96
CA VAL A 360 32.15 -22.80 1.42
C VAL A 360 31.59 -23.88 2.34
N MET A 361 32.41 -24.84 2.78
CA MET A 361 31.94 -25.92 3.65
C MET A 361 31.52 -25.43 5.03
N GLU A 362 32.30 -24.53 5.64
CA GLU A 362 31.99 -24.02 6.97
C GLU A 362 30.70 -23.18 6.97
N ARG A 363 30.59 -22.22 6.05
CA ARG A 363 29.42 -21.33 5.96
C ARG A 363 28.16 -22.07 5.51
N SER A 364 28.26 -23.01 4.56
CA SER A 364 27.09 -23.81 4.15
C SER A 364 26.54 -24.65 5.30
N ARG A 365 27.42 -25.25 6.13
CA ARG A 365 27.00 -26.01 7.33
C ARG A 365 26.41 -25.12 8.42
N ARG A 366 26.94 -23.91 8.58
CA ARG A 366 26.39 -22.91 9.50
C ARG A 366 25.00 -22.47 9.06
N MET A 367 24.87 -22.09 7.78
CA MET A 367 23.62 -21.69 7.14
C MET A 367 22.54 -22.77 7.28
N PHE A 368 22.88 -24.04 7.04
CA PHE A 368 21.96 -25.16 7.23
C PHE A 368 21.49 -25.33 8.69
N ARG A 369 22.41 -25.28 9.67
CA ARG A 369 22.04 -25.35 11.09
C ARG A 369 21.14 -24.19 11.51
N SER A 370 21.45 -22.97 11.07
CA SER A 370 20.59 -21.81 11.32
C SER A 370 19.22 -21.94 10.66
N ALA A 371 19.11 -22.56 9.49
CA ALA A 371 17.82 -22.86 8.86
C ALA A 371 17.00 -23.89 9.66
N GLN A 372 17.64 -24.92 10.22
CA GLN A 372 16.97 -25.90 11.12
C GLN A 372 16.46 -25.23 12.41
N GLU A 373 17.25 -24.33 12.99
CA GLU A 373 16.85 -23.54 14.15
C GLU A 373 15.68 -22.62 13.82
N LEU A 374 15.72 -21.94 12.66
CA LEU A 374 14.64 -21.09 12.16
C LEU A 374 13.35 -21.88 11.94
N GLU A 375 13.42 -23.06 11.32
CA GLU A 375 12.28 -23.95 11.13
C GLU A 375 11.68 -24.38 12.47
N SER A 376 12.51 -24.83 13.40
CA SER A 376 12.07 -25.26 14.72
C SER A 376 11.40 -24.11 15.49
N ALA A 377 11.96 -22.90 15.42
CA ALA A 377 11.38 -21.70 16.01
C ALA A 377 10.04 -21.32 15.35
N ALA A 378 9.95 -21.43 14.02
CA ALA A 378 8.71 -21.19 13.29
C ALA A 378 7.61 -22.20 13.64
N GLN A 379 7.96 -23.49 13.82
CA GLN A 379 7.02 -24.54 14.25
C GLN A 379 6.48 -24.28 15.66
N ARG A 380 7.31 -23.74 16.57
CA ARG A 380 6.88 -23.34 17.93
C ARG A 380 6.02 -22.08 17.95
N GLY A 381 5.98 -21.33 16.84
CA GLY A 381 5.30 -20.04 16.79
C GLY A 381 6.05 -18.93 17.53
N ASP A 382 7.39 -18.97 17.52
CA ASP A 382 8.22 -17.93 18.13
C ASP A 382 7.93 -16.55 17.48
N ARG A 383 8.24 -15.46 18.21
CA ARG A 383 7.96 -14.08 17.76
C ARG A 383 8.74 -13.73 16.49
N ARG A 384 8.14 -12.90 15.62
CA ARG A 384 8.76 -12.46 14.35
C ARG A 384 10.15 -11.84 14.53
N ASP A 385 10.33 -10.99 15.54
CA ASP A 385 11.65 -10.36 15.79
C ASP A 385 12.74 -11.41 16.06
N SER A 386 12.40 -12.46 16.80
CA SER A 386 13.30 -13.59 17.07
C SER A 386 13.61 -14.39 15.79
N LEU A 387 12.59 -14.64 14.97
CA LEU A 387 12.75 -15.32 13.68
C LEU A 387 13.59 -14.47 12.70
N GLY A 388 13.41 -13.14 12.68
CA GLY A 388 14.20 -12.22 11.88
C GLY A 388 15.67 -12.19 12.30
N GLN A 389 15.95 -12.26 13.60
CA GLN A 389 17.32 -12.38 14.12
C GLN A 389 18.00 -13.69 13.68
N LEU A 390 17.24 -14.79 13.56
CA LEU A 390 17.75 -16.07 13.06
C LEU A 390 17.98 -16.07 11.54
N LEU A 391 17.21 -15.29 10.78
CA LEU A 391 17.34 -15.18 9.33
C LEU A 391 18.59 -14.36 8.92
N GLY A 392 18.94 -13.31 9.67
CA GLY A 392 20.06 -12.42 9.34
C GLY A 392 21.40 -13.12 9.03
N PRO A 393 21.89 -14.05 9.88
CA PRO A 393 23.09 -14.83 9.59
C PRO A 393 22.99 -15.68 8.33
N ILE A 394 21.82 -16.25 8.04
CA ILE A 394 21.56 -17.06 6.84
C ILE A 394 21.72 -16.20 5.58
N ASP A 395 21.10 -15.02 5.55
CA ASP A 395 21.20 -14.08 4.44
C ASP A 395 22.65 -13.60 4.22
N GLN A 396 23.38 -13.29 5.30
CA GLN A 396 24.77 -12.87 5.21
C GLN A 396 25.67 -13.96 4.60
N ASP A 397 25.52 -15.19 5.08
CA ASP A 397 26.27 -16.33 4.54
C ASP A 397 25.87 -16.60 3.09
N TRP A 398 24.57 -16.59 2.76
CA TRP A 398 24.06 -16.79 1.41
C TRP A 398 24.61 -15.77 0.42
N PHE A 399 24.55 -14.47 0.74
CA PHE A 399 25.05 -13.41 -0.13
C PHE A 399 26.55 -13.58 -0.45
N SER A 400 27.32 -13.99 0.56
CA SER A 400 28.76 -14.25 0.38
C SER A 400 29.07 -15.48 -0.46
N LEU A 401 28.21 -16.52 -0.37
CA LEU A 401 28.43 -17.80 -1.04
C LEU A 401 27.85 -17.85 -2.46
N LYS A 402 26.82 -17.07 -2.77
CA LYS A 402 26.09 -17.09 -4.05
C LYS A 402 27.00 -17.01 -5.27
N SER A 403 27.96 -16.09 -5.25
CA SER A 403 28.93 -15.93 -6.35
C SER A 403 29.90 -17.11 -6.47
N ILE A 404 30.23 -17.77 -5.35
CA ILE A 404 31.11 -18.93 -5.30
C ILE A 404 30.36 -20.18 -5.78
N PHE A 405 29.10 -20.38 -5.35
CA PHE A 405 28.26 -21.48 -5.78
C PHE A 405 28.03 -21.51 -7.29
N ALA A 406 27.91 -20.34 -7.93
CA ALA A 406 27.81 -20.24 -9.39
C ALA A 406 29.01 -20.84 -10.13
N ASN A 407 30.17 -20.93 -9.47
CA ASN A 407 31.40 -21.51 -10.04
C ASN A 407 31.55 -23.02 -9.79
N ILE A 408 30.59 -23.67 -9.12
CA ILE A 408 30.62 -25.11 -8.81
C ILE A 408 29.70 -25.85 -9.80
N PRO A 409 30.22 -26.51 -10.85
CA PRO A 409 29.40 -27.02 -11.96
C PRO A 409 28.42 -28.14 -11.57
N ARG A 410 28.64 -28.80 -10.44
CA ARG A 410 27.80 -29.90 -9.95
C ARG A 410 26.63 -29.46 -9.10
N LEU A 411 26.59 -28.19 -8.69
CA LEU A 411 25.45 -27.67 -7.96
C LEU A 411 24.29 -27.46 -8.93
N ASN A 412 23.12 -27.95 -8.53
CA ASN A 412 21.93 -27.74 -9.33
C ASN A 412 21.50 -26.26 -9.24
N PRO A 413 21.51 -25.49 -10.35
CA PRO A 413 21.13 -24.10 -10.34
C PRO A 413 19.68 -23.89 -9.88
N SER A 414 18.78 -24.87 -10.11
CA SER A 414 17.40 -24.75 -9.65
C SER A 414 17.28 -24.76 -8.12
N THR A 415 18.16 -25.49 -7.42
CA THR A 415 18.17 -25.52 -5.95
C THR A 415 18.69 -24.18 -5.41
N LEU A 416 19.69 -23.58 -6.06
CA LEU A 416 20.18 -22.25 -5.68
C LEU A 416 19.12 -21.17 -5.89
N SER A 417 18.38 -21.20 -7.00
CA SER A 417 17.24 -20.29 -7.22
C SER A 417 16.11 -20.53 -6.23
N ALA A 418 15.88 -21.77 -5.80
CA ALA A 418 14.88 -22.07 -4.77
C ALA A 418 15.28 -21.48 -3.41
N ILE A 419 16.54 -21.59 -2.99
CA ILE A 419 17.03 -20.97 -1.77
C ILE A 419 16.85 -19.44 -1.81
N GLU A 420 17.24 -18.81 -2.92
CA GLU A 420 17.05 -17.35 -3.10
C GLU A 420 15.58 -16.94 -2.96
N LEU A 421 14.68 -17.72 -3.58
CA LEU A 421 13.25 -17.47 -3.53
C LEU A 421 12.70 -17.58 -2.11
N GLU A 422 13.02 -18.67 -1.39
CA GLU A 422 12.56 -18.87 -0.01
C GLU A 422 13.14 -17.82 0.95
N LEU A 423 14.41 -17.44 0.79
CA LEU A 423 14.99 -16.33 1.54
C LEU A 423 14.27 -15.01 1.25
N GLY A 424 13.87 -14.76 0.01
CA GLY A 424 13.04 -13.60 -0.35
C GLY A 424 11.67 -13.63 0.33
N VAL A 425 11.00 -14.79 0.31
CA VAL A 425 9.70 -14.99 0.98
C VAL A 425 9.81 -14.80 2.49
N LEU A 426 10.84 -15.37 3.11
CA LEU A 426 11.09 -15.25 4.56
C LEU A 426 11.47 -13.82 4.94
N ARG A 427 12.30 -13.13 4.17
CA ARG A 427 12.62 -11.70 4.38
C ARG A 427 11.38 -10.83 4.32
N GLY A 428 10.56 -11.01 3.29
CA GLY A 428 9.29 -10.29 3.16
C GLY A 428 8.35 -10.57 4.35
N ALA A 429 8.21 -11.84 4.73
CA ALA A 429 7.34 -12.25 5.83
C ALA A 429 7.82 -11.78 7.21
N LEU A 430 9.13 -11.60 7.39
CA LEU A 430 9.75 -11.17 8.65
C LEU A 430 10.11 -9.68 8.68
N GLY A 431 9.90 -8.95 7.58
CA GLY A 431 10.24 -7.52 7.48
C GLY A 431 11.75 -7.23 7.57
N VAL A 432 12.60 -8.22 7.25
CA VAL A 432 14.06 -8.07 7.32
C VAL A 432 14.56 -7.45 6.01
N ALA A 433 14.97 -6.18 6.05
CA ALA A 433 15.59 -5.50 4.91
C ALA A 433 17.02 -6.01 4.68
N LEU A 434 17.45 -6.14 3.42
CA LEU A 434 18.83 -6.45 3.10
C LEU A 434 19.76 -5.30 3.51
N PRO A 435 20.94 -5.59 4.10
CA PRO A 435 22.02 -4.63 4.14
C PRO A 435 22.50 -4.38 2.70
N GLY A 436 22.10 -3.24 2.14
CA GLY A 436 22.43 -2.87 0.76
C GLY A 436 21.28 -2.90 -0.24
N ASP A 437 20.01 -2.85 0.21
CA ASP A 437 18.88 -2.47 -0.64
C ASP A 437 18.99 -0.96 -1.01
N VAL A 438 20.06 -0.68 -1.75
CA VAL A 438 20.39 0.59 -2.37
C VAL A 438 19.44 0.72 -3.55
N PHE A 439 18.70 1.83 -3.55
CA PHE A 439 17.81 2.18 -4.64
C PHE A 439 18.53 2.01 -5.97
N ASP A 440 17.90 1.34 -6.95
CA ASP A 440 18.49 1.12 -8.26
C ASP A 440 18.93 2.47 -8.88
N PRO A 441 20.23 2.66 -9.19
CA PRO A 441 20.72 3.91 -9.75
C PRO A 441 20.02 4.33 -11.04
N ALA A 442 19.56 3.37 -11.85
CA ALA A 442 18.81 3.67 -13.06
C ALA A 442 17.42 4.25 -12.75
N SER A 443 16.72 3.68 -11.77
CA SER A 443 15.45 4.20 -11.27
C SER A 443 15.60 5.61 -10.67
N LEU A 444 16.68 5.87 -9.92
CA LEU A 444 16.98 7.19 -9.37
C LEU A 444 17.24 8.24 -10.48
N LEU A 445 18.02 7.87 -11.49
CA LEU A 445 18.31 8.73 -12.64
C LEU A 445 17.03 9.04 -13.43
N GLN A 446 16.17 8.05 -13.66
CA GLN A 446 14.89 8.24 -14.34
C GLN A 446 13.97 9.20 -13.58
N ALA A 447 13.87 9.04 -12.26
CA ALA A 447 13.08 9.95 -11.42
C ALA A 447 13.63 11.38 -11.46
N ALA A 448 14.96 11.55 -11.39
CA ALA A 448 15.59 12.87 -11.44
C ALA A 448 15.36 13.57 -12.79
N ALA A 449 15.51 12.84 -13.91
CA ALA A 449 15.22 13.36 -15.24
C ALA A 449 13.74 13.75 -15.41
N ALA A 450 12.81 12.95 -14.85
CA ALA A 450 11.39 13.24 -14.89
C ALA A 450 11.04 14.54 -14.14
N VAL A 451 11.62 14.75 -12.95
CA VAL A 451 11.41 15.99 -12.18
C VAL A 451 12.03 17.20 -12.88
N GLU A 452 13.24 17.09 -13.44
CA GLU A 452 13.84 18.19 -14.21
C GLU A 452 12.95 18.57 -15.40
N GLY A 453 12.58 17.60 -16.24
CA GLY A 453 11.76 17.86 -17.42
C GLY A 453 10.41 18.47 -17.07
N ALA A 454 9.72 17.91 -16.08
CA ALA A 454 8.40 18.41 -15.69
C ALA A 454 8.46 19.79 -15.01
N SER A 455 9.49 20.05 -14.19
CA SER A 455 9.69 21.37 -13.59
C SER A 455 10.08 22.44 -14.62
N GLU A 456 10.78 22.08 -15.70
CA GLU A 456 11.06 22.99 -16.82
C GLU A 456 9.77 23.41 -17.53
N TYR A 457 8.92 22.45 -17.90
CA TYR A 457 7.61 22.75 -18.50
C TYR A 457 6.72 23.56 -17.56
N PHE A 458 6.68 23.19 -16.28
CA PHE A 458 5.91 23.91 -15.27
C PHE A 458 6.37 25.37 -15.12
N LEU A 459 7.68 25.61 -15.05
CA LEU A 459 8.24 26.96 -14.98
C LEU A 459 7.91 27.77 -16.23
N ALA A 460 7.96 27.16 -17.42
CA ALA A 460 7.56 27.81 -18.66
C ALA A 460 6.08 28.23 -18.66
N ASP A 461 5.19 27.36 -18.17
CA ASP A 461 3.77 27.68 -18.01
C ASP A 461 3.52 28.76 -16.95
N MET A 462 4.25 28.74 -15.84
CA MET A 462 4.18 29.79 -14.81
C MET A 462 4.59 31.15 -15.38
N ARG A 463 5.70 31.22 -16.15
CA ARG A 463 6.11 32.45 -16.85
C ARG A 463 5.04 32.96 -17.82
N ARG A 464 4.35 32.06 -18.51
CA ARG A 464 3.25 32.42 -19.42
C ARG A 464 2.08 33.06 -18.68
N TYR A 465 1.82 32.64 -17.44
CA TYR A 465 0.70 33.14 -16.63
C TYR A 465 1.09 34.24 -15.65
N GLU A 466 2.37 34.56 -15.51
CA GLU A 466 2.93 35.51 -14.55
C GLU A 466 2.18 36.85 -14.51
N ARG A 467 1.83 37.40 -15.68
CA ARG A 467 1.12 38.69 -15.79
C ARG A 467 -0.25 38.73 -15.12
N TYR A 468 -0.87 37.57 -14.90
CA TYR A 468 -2.19 37.43 -14.28
C TYR A 468 -2.11 37.29 -12.76
N LEU A 469 -0.93 36.98 -12.22
CA LEU A 469 -0.73 36.77 -10.79
C LEU A 469 -0.72 38.10 -10.04
N GLN A 470 -1.57 38.23 -9.03
CA GLN A 470 -1.71 39.40 -8.18
C GLN A 470 -1.91 38.98 -6.72
N PRO A 471 -1.34 39.69 -5.74
CA PRO A 471 -0.49 40.87 -5.85
C PRO A 471 0.94 40.54 -6.34
N ALA A 472 1.72 41.58 -6.68
CA ALA A 472 3.10 41.43 -7.16
C ALA A 472 4.01 40.64 -6.22
N THR A 473 3.79 40.73 -4.90
CA THR A 473 4.52 39.96 -3.89
C THR A 473 4.25 38.46 -3.99
N TYR A 474 2.99 38.06 -4.20
CA TYR A 474 2.61 36.66 -4.41
C TYR A 474 3.15 36.13 -5.74
N ARG A 475 3.07 36.94 -6.80
CA ARG A 475 3.69 36.63 -8.09
C ARG A 475 5.17 36.33 -7.93
N GLN A 476 5.92 37.23 -7.29
CA GLN A 476 7.36 37.06 -7.10
C GLN A 476 7.67 35.80 -6.30
N SER A 477 7.03 35.60 -5.14
CA SER A 477 7.18 34.40 -4.31
C SER A 477 6.90 33.10 -5.09
N THR A 478 5.83 33.08 -5.91
CA THR A 478 5.46 31.89 -6.67
C THR A 478 6.44 31.61 -7.82
N MET A 479 6.90 32.67 -8.51
CA MET A 479 7.89 32.55 -9.58
C MET A 479 9.25 32.11 -9.05
N ASP A 480 9.68 32.66 -7.91
CA ASP A 480 10.93 32.31 -7.24
C ASP A 480 10.89 30.83 -6.80
N ALA A 481 9.80 30.39 -6.16
CA ALA A 481 9.63 28.98 -5.77
C ALA A 481 9.62 28.02 -6.98
N ALA A 482 8.96 28.39 -8.09
CA ALA A 482 8.97 27.59 -9.32
C ALA A 482 10.38 27.50 -9.92
N GLN A 483 11.14 28.58 -9.84
CA GLN A 483 12.52 28.62 -10.31
C GLN A 483 13.45 27.79 -9.42
N GLU A 484 13.30 27.85 -8.09
CA GLU A 484 14.08 27.04 -7.14
C GLU A 484 13.87 25.54 -7.37
N VAL A 485 12.62 25.08 -7.57
CA VAL A 485 12.32 23.68 -7.89
C VAL A 485 13.02 23.25 -9.18
N TYR A 486 12.98 24.07 -10.23
CA TYR A 486 13.69 23.78 -11.48
C TYR A 486 15.21 23.74 -11.29
N GLN A 487 15.78 24.69 -10.54
CA GLN A 487 17.22 24.74 -10.29
C GLN A 487 17.70 23.51 -9.50
N HIS A 488 17.04 23.17 -8.41
CA HIS A 488 17.42 22.02 -7.57
C HIS A 488 17.20 20.68 -8.29
N SER A 489 16.14 20.54 -9.08
CA SER A 489 15.92 19.32 -9.86
C SER A 489 16.99 19.11 -10.94
N LYS A 490 17.38 20.19 -11.63
CA LYS A 490 18.48 20.16 -12.60
C LYS A 490 19.82 19.81 -11.96
N VAL A 491 20.16 20.44 -10.83
CA VAL A 491 21.40 20.13 -10.10
C VAL A 491 21.39 18.68 -9.63
N LEU A 492 20.28 18.23 -9.04
CA LEU A 492 20.15 16.84 -8.58
C LEU A 492 20.30 15.85 -9.73
N HIS A 493 19.64 16.06 -10.88
CA HIS A 493 19.79 15.18 -12.05
C HIS A 493 21.24 15.13 -12.55
N GLN A 494 21.92 16.28 -12.61
CA GLN A 494 23.34 16.32 -12.97
C GLN A 494 24.20 15.51 -11.99
N ARG A 495 24.02 15.69 -10.67
CA ARG A 495 24.79 14.95 -9.66
C ARG A 495 24.53 13.45 -9.70
N VAL A 496 23.27 13.04 -9.88
CA VAL A 496 22.91 11.62 -10.03
C VAL A 496 23.56 11.03 -11.29
N SER A 497 23.58 11.77 -12.40
CA SER A 497 24.22 11.34 -13.64
C SER A 497 25.74 11.19 -13.50
N HIS A 498 26.40 12.04 -12.69
CA HIS A 498 27.84 11.97 -12.44
C HIS A 498 28.21 10.96 -11.35
N ARG A 499 27.21 10.39 -10.66
CA ARG A 499 27.38 9.48 -9.50
C ARG A 499 28.18 10.13 -8.37
N ASP A 500 27.81 11.37 -8.05
CA ASP A 500 28.39 12.11 -6.92
C ASP A 500 28.13 11.38 -5.59
N ASP A 501 28.79 11.84 -4.52
CA ASP A 501 28.66 11.24 -3.19
C ASP A 501 27.21 11.35 -2.64
N LEU A 502 26.82 10.34 -1.86
CA LEU A 502 25.45 10.23 -1.33
C LEU A 502 25.07 11.43 -0.46
N ASP A 503 26.00 12.01 0.30
CA ASP A 503 25.75 13.16 1.17
C ASP A 503 25.42 14.43 0.36
N SER A 504 26.03 14.61 -0.81
CA SER A 504 25.72 15.70 -1.74
C SER A 504 24.37 15.52 -2.42
N LEU A 505 24.01 14.27 -2.76
CA LEU A 505 22.73 13.92 -3.36
C LEU A 505 21.59 14.12 -2.34
N GLN A 506 21.80 13.69 -1.10
CA GLN A 506 20.83 13.83 -0.02
C GLN A 506 20.53 15.31 0.25
N ARG A 507 21.56 16.15 0.41
CA ARG A 507 21.37 17.60 0.62
C ARG A 507 20.57 18.24 -0.51
N GLU A 508 20.91 17.92 -1.76
CA GLU A 508 20.18 18.49 -2.90
C GLU A 508 18.72 18.02 -2.96
N ALA A 509 18.45 16.75 -2.62
CA ALA A 509 17.09 16.23 -2.54
C ALA A 509 16.26 16.87 -1.42
N GLU A 510 16.89 17.20 -0.27
CA GLU A 510 16.25 17.94 0.81
C GLU A 510 15.87 19.36 0.36
N HIS A 511 16.79 20.07 -0.31
CA HIS A 511 16.51 21.41 -0.87
C HIS A 511 15.39 21.39 -1.92
N LEU A 512 15.41 20.39 -2.82
CA LEU A 512 14.34 20.19 -3.80
C LEU A 512 12.98 19.97 -3.11
N LEU A 513 12.94 19.14 -2.07
CA LEU A 513 11.71 18.87 -1.33
C LEU A 513 11.18 20.12 -0.60
N GLU A 514 12.06 20.93 -0.01
CA GLU A 514 11.67 22.18 0.64
C GLU A 514 11.11 23.19 -0.37
N ALA A 515 11.80 23.41 -1.49
CA ALA A 515 11.34 24.27 -2.58
C ALA A 515 9.99 23.80 -3.14
N TRP A 516 9.83 22.47 -3.30
CA TRP A 516 8.58 21.86 -3.73
C TRP A 516 7.42 22.16 -2.78
N GLN A 517 7.63 22.04 -1.47
CA GLN A 517 6.60 22.34 -0.47
C GLN A 517 6.21 23.81 -0.45
N VAL A 518 7.15 24.73 -0.68
CA VAL A 518 6.86 26.17 -0.82
C VAL A 518 6.00 26.40 -2.06
N LEU A 519 6.39 25.81 -3.20
CA LEU A 519 5.64 25.93 -4.45
C LEU A 519 4.23 25.36 -4.33
N ASP A 520 4.06 24.17 -3.76
CA ASP A 520 2.76 23.53 -3.56
C ASP A 520 1.79 24.40 -2.75
N ARG A 521 2.26 25.01 -1.65
CA ARG A 521 1.48 25.97 -0.87
C ARG A 521 1.06 27.18 -1.69
N ASN A 522 1.97 27.76 -2.47
CA ASN A 522 1.66 28.91 -3.32
C ASN A 522 0.60 28.52 -4.36
N ILE A 523 0.77 27.38 -5.04
CA ILE A 523 -0.09 26.91 -6.13
C ILE A 523 -1.51 26.57 -5.66
N ALA A 524 -1.68 26.13 -4.41
CA ALA A 524 -2.99 25.93 -3.79
C ALA A 524 -3.84 27.22 -3.73
N GLU A 525 -3.21 28.40 -3.73
CA GLU A 525 -3.88 29.70 -3.62
C GLU A 525 -4.10 30.42 -4.96
N LEU A 526 -3.71 29.82 -6.09
CA LEU A 526 -3.72 30.47 -7.43
C LEU A 526 -5.05 31.15 -7.82
N ASN A 527 -6.18 30.51 -7.53
CA ASN A 527 -7.52 31.03 -7.86
C ASN A 527 -7.81 32.36 -7.16
N ARG A 528 -7.24 32.58 -5.98
CA ARG A 528 -7.43 33.82 -5.20
C ARG A 528 -6.55 34.96 -5.70
N HIS A 529 -5.57 34.63 -6.54
CA HIS A 529 -4.51 35.53 -6.96
C HIS A 529 -4.54 35.85 -8.45
N GLY A 530 -5.75 35.83 -9.04
CA GLY A 530 -6.03 36.42 -10.36
C GLY A 530 -6.00 35.45 -11.54
N LEU A 531 -5.68 34.17 -11.34
CA LEU A 531 -5.87 33.16 -12.38
C LEU A 531 -7.32 32.69 -12.45
N SER A 532 -7.80 32.46 -13.66
CA SER A 532 -9.08 31.77 -13.89
C SER A 532 -8.99 30.31 -13.44
N ASP A 533 -10.07 29.78 -12.86
CA ASP A 533 -10.17 28.41 -12.33
C ASP A 533 -9.56 27.34 -13.25
N ARG A 534 -9.94 27.33 -14.53
CA ARG A 534 -9.43 26.33 -15.50
C ARG A 534 -7.90 26.33 -15.64
N ARG A 535 -7.26 27.50 -15.58
CA ARG A 535 -5.80 27.62 -15.72
C ARG A 535 -5.09 27.20 -14.45
N ALA A 536 -5.63 27.61 -13.31
CA ALA A 536 -5.10 27.19 -12.02
C ALA A 536 -5.23 25.67 -11.83
N GLU A 537 -6.36 25.08 -12.21
CA GLU A 537 -6.54 23.62 -12.21
C GLU A 537 -5.51 22.90 -13.09
N THR A 538 -5.16 23.48 -14.24
CA THR A 538 -4.14 22.91 -15.14
C THR A 538 -2.77 22.91 -14.47
N LEU A 539 -2.39 24.02 -13.83
CA LEU A 539 -1.13 24.13 -13.09
C LEU A 539 -1.11 23.22 -11.85
N GLN A 540 -2.20 23.18 -11.09
CA GLN A 540 -2.33 22.29 -9.93
C GLN A 540 -2.20 20.82 -10.32
N ARG A 541 -2.78 20.41 -11.46
CA ARG A 541 -2.62 19.04 -11.98
C ARG A 541 -1.19 18.76 -12.41
N ALA A 542 -0.57 19.69 -13.16
CA ALA A 542 0.82 19.55 -13.58
C ALA A 542 1.77 19.42 -12.38
N LEU A 543 1.52 20.18 -11.30
CA LEU A 543 2.26 20.05 -10.05
C LEU A 543 2.01 18.68 -9.37
N ALA A 544 0.74 18.27 -9.25
CA ALA A 544 0.39 16.98 -8.63
C ALA A 544 1.01 15.78 -9.37
N GLU A 545 1.20 15.86 -10.69
CA GLU A 545 1.85 14.83 -11.50
C GLU A 545 3.34 14.64 -11.17
N VAL A 546 4.03 15.67 -10.67
CA VAL A 546 5.47 15.63 -10.35
C VAL A 546 5.74 15.18 -8.90
N ALA A 547 4.75 15.32 -8.02
CA ALA A 547 4.86 14.95 -6.60
C ALA A 547 5.38 13.52 -6.35
N PRO A 548 4.95 12.47 -7.09
CA PRO A 548 5.44 11.11 -6.90
C PRO A 548 6.95 10.98 -7.14
N SER A 549 7.48 11.62 -8.19
CA SER A 549 8.90 11.56 -8.53
C SER A 549 9.77 12.32 -7.53
N VAL A 550 9.31 13.48 -7.04
CA VAL A 550 10.00 14.22 -5.96
C VAL A 550 10.04 13.38 -4.67
N ALA A 551 8.92 12.74 -4.32
CA ALA A 551 8.85 11.86 -3.16
C ALA A 551 9.77 10.65 -3.30
N GLN A 552 9.82 10.04 -4.49
CA GLN A 552 10.69 8.90 -4.78
C GLN A 552 12.16 9.27 -4.60
N LEU A 553 12.61 10.42 -5.11
CA LEU A 553 13.97 10.92 -4.96
C LEU A 553 14.33 11.18 -3.49
N ALA A 554 13.45 11.89 -2.77
CA ALA A 554 13.67 12.20 -1.35
C ALA A 554 13.74 10.93 -0.51
N ALA A 555 12.84 9.96 -0.75
CA ALA A 555 12.84 8.70 -0.03
C ALA A 555 14.10 7.87 -0.35
N ALA A 556 14.48 7.77 -1.63
CA ALA A 556 15.66 7.02 -2.05
C ALA A 556 16.95 7.50 -1.38
N LEU A 557 17.10 8.82 -1.24
CA LEU A 557 18.32 9.48 -0.79
C LEU A 557 18.40 9.73 0.73
N GLN A 558 17.34 9.44 1.49
CA GLN A 558 17.32 9.57 2.96
C GLN A 558 17.95 8.38 3.72
N GLN A 559 18.82 7.59 3.09
CA GLN A 559 19.47 6.43 3.72
C GLN A 559 20.41 6.86 4.85
N ARG A 560 20.08 6.50 6.10
CA ARG A 560 21.02 6.46 7.23
C ARG A 560 21.04 5.10 7.87
#